data_AF-A0A5E4GK91-F1
#
_entry.id   AF-A0A5E4GK91-F1
#
_cell.length_a   1.000
_cell.length_b   1.000
_cell.length_c   1.000
_cell.angle_alpha   90.00
_cell.angle_beta   90.00
_cell.angle_gamma   90.00
#
_symmetry.space_group_name_H-M   'P 1'
#
loop_
_entity.id
_entity.type
_entity.pdbx_description
1 polymer ?
#
loop_
_entity_poly.entity_id
_entity_poly.type
_entity_poly.pdbx_seq_one_letter_code
_entity_poly.pdbx_strand_id
1 'polypeptide(L)'
;GLLNQAHLYVLENTEEVLPYIEQHMIHIKTAYPKFRKRTKWLQDKHNSTFIQWLRFKVQSELEEDNHGVSENLRWLATGPNMAVPLYRSYLIKGIKFNIKAQDDVRTTQNSGVYLLAHTMQVVSAKDKNPILSNMGFYGVIQEIWDLDYQKFTIPVFRCDWIDSSGLIVDELGFTLVDLSKIGHRNDQFVLVSQVKQIFFVDDPMHRGWSVVLSMPNREYNDVIGDEVL
;
A
#
# COMPACT_ATOMS: atom_id res chain seq x y z
N GLY A 1 10.01 -8.09 10.41
CA GLY A 1 10.26 -6.65 10.69
C GLY A 1 9.58 -5.81 9.63
N LEU A 2 9.57 -4.48 9.79
CA LEU A 2 8.91 -3.54 8.87
C LEU A 2 9.39 -3.70 7.41
N LEU A 3 10.69 -3.95 7.19
CA LEU A 3 11.23 -4.20 5.85
C LEU A 3 10.56 -5.38 5.13
N ASN A 4 10.28 -6.48 5.84
CA ASN A 4 9.59 -7.62 5.24
C ASN A 4 8.12 -7.29 4.93
N GLN A 5 7.47 -6.44 5.72
CA GLN A 5 6.09 -6.01 5.42
C GLN A 5 6.07 -5.13 4.16
N ALA A 6 7.00 -4.17 4.06
CA ALA A 6 7.15 -3.32 2.89
C ALA A 6 7.48 -4.14 1.62
N HIS A 7 8.41 -5.07 1.74
CA HIS A 7 8.80 -5.95 0.66
C HIS A 7 7.65 -6.88 0.23
N LEU A 8 6.95 -7.51 1.18
CA LEU A 8 5.78 -8.35 0.89
C LEU A 8 4.71 -7.53 0.15
N TYR A 9 4.45 -6.30 0.58
CA TYR A 9 3.50 -5.42 -0.10
C TYR A 9 3.88 -5.18 -1.57
N VAL A 10 5.16 -4.90 -1.84
CA VAL A 10 5.67 -4.76 -3.21
C VAL A 10 5.43 -6.04 -4.02
N LEU A 11 5.77 -7.21 -3.46
CA LEU A 11 5.57 -8.50 -4.14
C LEU A 11 4.10 -8.75 -4.46
N GLU A 12 3.19 -8.48 -3.52
CA GLU A 12 1.75 -8.67 -3.68
C GLU A 12 1.12 -7.72 -4.71
N ASN A 13 1.79 -6.59 -5.00
CA ASN A 13 1.33 -5.57 -5.94
C ASN A 13 2.18 -5.51 -7.22
N THR A 14 3.00 -6.53 -7.50
CA THR A 14 3.79 -6.62 -8.73
C THR A 14 3.20 -7.67 -9.67
N GLU A 15 2.81 -7.26 -10.88
CA GLU A 15 2.15 -8.13 -11.87
C GLU A 15 2.93 -9.42 -12.17
N GLU A 16 4.25 -9.30 -12.34
CA GLU A 16 5.13 -10.44 -12.63
C GLU A 16 5.19 -11.47 -11.49
N VAL A 17 4.87 -11.07 -10.26
CA VAL A 17 4.90 -11.94 -9.08
C VAL A 17 3.54 -12.63 -8.84
N LEU A 18 2.45 -12.14 -9.45
CA LEU A 18 1.09 -12.70 -9.24
C LEU A 18 1.00 -14.22 -9.53
N PRO A 19 1.60 -14.77 -10.60
CA PRO A 19 1.59 -16.22 -10.83
C PRO A 19 2.26 -17.01 -9.70
N TYR A 20 3.30 -16.45 -9.07
CA TYR A 20 4.00 -17.08 -7.96
C TYR A 20 3.17 -17.04 -6.66
N ILE A 21 2.36 -16.00 -6.46
CA ILE A 21 1.40 -15.94 -5.35
C ILE A 21 0.38 -17.06 -5.48
N GLU A 22 -0.19 -17.26 -6.67
CA GLU A 22 -1.14 -18.35 -6.94
C GLU A 22 -0.50 -19.72 -6.71
N GLN A 23 0.70 -19.95 -7.24
CA GLN A 23 1.45 -21.18 -7.03
C GLN A 23 1.73 -21.44 -5.55
N HIS A 24 2.13 -20.41 -4.79
CA HIS A 24 2.36 -20.54 -3.35
C HIS A 24 1.07 -20.88 -2.60
N MET A 25 -0.05 -20.26 -2.97
CA MET A 25 -1.35 -20.56 -2.37
C MET A 25 -1.80 -22.00 -2.67
N ILE A 26 -1.54 -22.52 -3.86
CA ILE A 26 -1.76 -23.93 -4.20
C ILE A 26 -0.84 -24.83 -3.37
N HIS A 27 0.45 -24.49 -3.28
CA HIS A 27 1.43 -25.22 -2.49
C HIS A 27 1.00 -25.35 -1.02
N ILE A 28 0.59 -24.25 -0.39
CA ILE A 28 0.09 -24.25 1.01
C ILE A 28 -1.15 -25.15 1.14
N LYS A 29 -2.12 -25.03 0.23
CA LYS A 29 -3.36 -25.84 0.28
C LYS A 29 -3.09 -27.34 0.15
N THR A 30 -2.07 -27.71 -0.62
CA THR A 30 -1.64 -29.10 -0.82
C THR A 30 -0.84 -29.62 0.37
N ALA A 31 0.10 -28.82 0.90
CA ALA A 31 0.91 -29.18 2.06
C ALA A 31 0.09 -29.26 3.37
N TYR A 32 -1.00 -28.50 3.45
CA TYR A 32 -1.85 -28.42 4.65
C TYR A 32 -3.34 -28.67 4.36
N PRO A 33 -3.75 -29.90 3.95
CA PRO A 33 -5.12 -30.18 3.53
C PRO A 33 -6.19 -29.88 4.59
N LYS A 34 -5.86 -30.05 5.87
CA LYS A 34 -6.76 -29.75 7.00
C LYS A 34 -7.16 -28.28 7.09
N PHE A 35 -6.36 -27.37 6.53
CA PHE A 35 -6.57 -25.92 6.58
C PHE A 35 -7.07 -25.35 5.25
N ARG A 36 -7.34 -26.19 4.24
CA ARG A 36 -7.72 -25.76 2.87
C ARG A 36 -8.93 -24.82 2.80
N LYS A 37 -9.85 -24.90 3.77
CA LYS A 37 -11.04 -24.04 3.87
C LYS A 37 -10.89 -22.87 4.85
N ARG A 38 -9.73 -22.71 5.51
CA ARG A 38 -9.50 -21.65 6.51
C ARG A 38 -8.80 -20.45 5.88
N THR A 39 -9.57 -19.56 5.25
CA THR A 39 -9.05 -18.40 4.49
C THR A 39 -8.03 -17.58 5.28
N LYS A 40 -8.36 -17.17 6.51
CA LYS A 40 -7.45 -16.39 7.36
C LYS A 40 -6.12 -17.12 7.61
N TRP A 41 -6.18 -18.40 7.96
CA TRP A 41 -4.98 -19.20 8.21
C TRP A 41 -4.11 -19.33 6.94
N LEU A 42 -4.74 -19.50 5.78
CA LEU A 42 -4.02 -19.57 4.51
C LEU A 42 -3.32 -18.25 4.19
N GLN A 43 -3.99 -17.11 4.41
CA GLN A 43 -3.38 -15.79 4.22
C GLN A 43 -2.24 -15.56 5.20
N ASP A 44 -2.45 -15.83 6.49
CA ASP A 44 -1.40 -15.68 7.52
C ASP A 44 -0.18 -16.56 7.19
N LYS A 45 -0.43 -17.79 6.70
CA LYS A 45 0.63 -18.70 6.26
C LYS A 45 1.34 -18.17 5.01
N HIS A 46 0.60 -17.68 4.02
CA HIS A 46 1.15 -17.03 2.83
C HIS A 46 2.06 -15.87 3.22
N ASN A 47 1.54 -14.89 3.96
CA ASN A 47 2.27 -13.67 4.34
C ASN A 47 3.55 -13.99 5.13
N SER A 48 3.53 -15.05 5.95
CA SER A 48 4.69 -15.44 6.76
C SER A 48 5.74 -16.27 6.01
N THR A 49 5.39 -16.95 4.91
CA THR A 49 6.33 -17.84 4.20
C THR A 49 6.64 -17.43 2.77
N PHE A 50 5.88 -16.50 2.18
CA PHE A 50 5.96 -16.22 0.73
C PHE A 50 7.30 -15.68 0.29
N ILE A 51 7.88 -14.69 0.99
CA ILE A 51 9.18 -14.11 0.62
C ILE A 51 10.25 -15.21 0.48
N GLN A 52 10.36 -16.09 1.48
CA GLN A 52 11.35 -17.15 1.47
C GLN A 52 11.01 -18.23 0.43
N TRP A 53 9.73 -18.58 0.29
CA TRP A 53 9.29 -19.54 -0.71
C TRP A 53 9.59 -19.04 -2.13
N LEU A 54 9.31 -17.76 -2.43
CA LEU A 54 9.56 -17.13 -3.72
C LEU A 54 11.06 -17.15 -4.06
N ARG A 55 11.91 -16.80 -3.09
CA ARG A 55 13.36 -16.87 -3.25
C ARG A 55 13.85 -18.26 -3.66
N PHE A 56 13.39 -19.31 -2.96
CA PHE A 56 13.77 -20.68 -3.29
C PHE A 56 13.19 -21.13 -4.63
N LYS A 57 11.95 -20.75 -4.94
CA LYS A 57 11.28 -21.10 -6.19
C LYS A 57 12.01 -20.51 -7.40
N VAL A 58 12.35 -19.22 -7.35
CA VAL A 58 13.10 -18.53 -8.40
C VAL A 58 14.51 -19.10 -8.53
N GLN A 59 15.20 -19.40 -7.42
CA GLN A 59 16.51 -20.04 -7.45
C GLN A 59 16.49 -21.40 -8.16
N SER A 60 15.50 -22.25 -7.85
CA SER A 60 15.31 -23.56 -8.48
C SER A 60 15.05 -23.44 -9.99
N GLU A 61 14.25 -22.47 -10.42
CA GLU A 61 13.95 -22.26 -11.85
C GLU A 61 15.19 -21.81 -12.64
N LEU A 62 16.12 -21.07 -12.01
CA LEU A 62 17.38 -20.69 -12.63
C LEU A 62 18.36 -21.86 -12.82
N GLU A 63 18.26 -22.90 -11.99
CA GLU A 63 19.13 -24.09 -12.06
C GLU A 63 18.68 -25.09 -13.13
N GLU A 64 17.39 -25.08 -13.51
CA GLU A 64 16.78 -26.01 -14.47
C GLU A 64 16.94 -25.60 -15.95
N ASP A 65 17.93 -24.73 -16.29
CA ASP A 65 18.13 -24.14 -17.63
C ASP A 65 16.89 -23.38 -18.18
N ASN A 66 15.94 -23.04 -17.30
CA ASN A 66 14.74 -22.31 -17.67
C ASN A 66 15.06 -20.81 -17.76
N HIS A 67 15.48 -20.37 -18.95
CA HIS A 67 15.77 -18.96 -19.27
C HIS A 67 14.55 -18.01 -19.20
N GLY A 68 13.39 -18.47 -18.71
CA GLY A 68 12.16 -17.68 -18.62
C GLY A 68 12.09 -16.72 -17.43
N VAL A 69 12.97 -16.84 -16.42
CA VAL A 69 12.96 -15.95 -15.24
C VAL A 69 13.60 -14.60 -15.61
N SER A 70 12.82 -13.52 -15.54
CA SER A 70 13.33 -12.18 -15.82
C SER A 70 14.34 -11.70 -14.78
N GLU A 71 15.21 -10.75 -15.16
CA GLU A 71 16.12 -10.11 -14.22
C GLU A 71 15.37 -9.39 -13.09
N ASN A 72 14.25 -8.74 -13.38
CA ASN A 72 13.44 -8.03 -12.38
C ASN A 72 12.92 -8.98 -11.29
N LEU A 73 12.36 -10.11 -11.69
CA LEU A 73 11.87 -11.12 -10.76
C LEU A 73 12.97 -11.67 -9.86
N ARG A 74 14.20 -11.84 -10.38
CA ARG A 74 15.35 -12.29 -9.59
C ARG A 74 15.71 -11.30 -8.48
N TRP A 75 15.71 -10.01 -8.80
CA TRP A 75 15.98 -8.96 -7.81
C TRP A 75 14.86 -8.86 -6.77
N LEU A 76 13.59 -8.93 -7.21
CA LEU A 76 12.45 -9.01 -6.30
C LEU A 76 12.54 -10.21 -5.36
N ALA A 77 12.82 -11.41 -5.88
CA ALA A 77 12.92 -12.62 -5.07
C ALA A 77 14.12 -12.63 -4.10
N THR A 78 15.19 -11.89 -4.43
CA THR A 78 16.34 -11.69 -3.54
C THR A 78 15.98 -10.79 -2.35
N GLY A 79 15.10 -9.82 -2.57
CA GLY A 79 14.67 -8.84 -1.59
C GLY A 79 15.49 -7.55 -1.62
N PRO A 80 14.98 -6.48 -0.99
CA PRO A 80 15.66 -5.18 -0.97
C PRO A 80 16.87 -5.19 -0.03
N ASN A 81 17.77 -4.23 -0.23
CA ASN A 81 18.86 -3.93 0.67
C ASN A 81 18.35 -3.57 2.08
N MET A 82 19.10 -3.96 3.10
CA MET A 82 18.73 -3.74 4.51
C MET A 82 18.77 -2.26 4.91
N ALA A 83 19.60 -1.46 4.25
CA ALA A 83 19.63 -0.01 4.43
C ALA A 83 18.51 0.61 3.59
N VAL A 84 17.54 1.23 4.26
CA VAL A 84 16.38 1.87 3.62
C VAL A 84 16.54 3.39 3.69
N PRO A 85 16.80 4.06 2.57
CA PRO A 85 16.77 5.52 2.50
C PRO A 85 15.39 6.08 2.89
N LEU A 86 15.40 7.14 3.69
CA LEU A 86 14.21 7.83 4.20
C LEU A 86 14.14 9.26 3.67
N TYR A 87 12.96 9.68 3.23
CA TYR A 87 12.76 11.02 2.69
C TYR A 87 11.68 11.79 3.46
N ARG A 88 11.83 13.13 3.48
CA ARG A 88 10.82 14.03 4.06
C ARG A 88 9.72 14.40 3.07
N SER A 89 10.00 14.27 1.77
CA SER A 89 9.06 14.58 0.70
C SER A 89 9.37 13.77 -0.55
N TYR A 90 8.35 13.50 -1.36
CA TYR A 90 8.46 12.76 -2.61
C TYR A 90 7.60 13.41 -3.70
N LEU A 91 8.11 13.49 -4.93
CA LEU A 91 7.43 14.11 -6.07
C LEU A 91 7.17 13.05 -7.14
N ILE A 92 5.90 12.77 -7.44
CA ILE A 92 5.46 11.95 -8.59
C ILE A 92 4.50 12.77 -9.43
N LYS A 93 4.71 12.81 -10.74
CA LYS A 93 3.71 13.34 -11.69
C LYS A 93 3.15 14.71 -11.27
N GLY A 94 4.02 15.61 -10.80
CA GLY A 94 3.63 16.95 -10.33
C GLY A 94 2.96 17.02 -8.96
N ILE A 95 2.74 15.90 -8.28
CA ILE A 95 2.15 15.82 -6.94
C ILE A 95 3.26 15.61 -5.91
N LYS A 96 3.38 16.55 -4.98
CA LYS A 96 4.35 16.50 -3.88
C LYS A 96 3.69 15.94 -2.63
N PHE A 97 4.18 14.81 -2.15
CA PHE A 97 3.85 14.23 -0.86
C PHE A 97 4.88 14.62 0.18
N ASN A 98 4.44 14.78 1.44
CA ASN A 98 5.31 15.03 2.59
C ASN A 98 5.04 14.00 3.69
N ILE A 99 6.02 13.78 4.58
CA ILE A 99 5.75 13.13 5.87
C ILE A 99 4.98 14.07 6.80
N LYS A 100 4.19 13.53 7.72
CA LYS A 100 3.40 14.29 8.69
C LYS A 100 4.23 15.30 9.49
N ALA A 101 5.41 14.89 9.96
CA ALA A 101 6.31 15.78 10.70
C ALA A 101 6.74 17.03 9.90
N GLN A 102 6.72 16.97 8.56
CA GLN A 102 7.04 18.10 7.70
C GLN A 102 5.85 19.06 7.54
N ASP A 103 4.63 18.53 7.59
CA ASP A 103 3.39 19.32 7.56
C ASP A 103 3.16 20.04 8.90
N ASP A 104 3.54 19.42 10.03
CA ASP A 104 3.39 20.01 11.38
C ASP A 104 4.17 21.32 11.60
N VAL A 105 5.16 21.59 10.75
CA VAL A 105 5.99 22.79 10.80
C VAL A 105 5.75 23.72 9.60
N ARG A 106 4.69 23.48 8.82
CA ARG A 106 4.34 24.25 7.61
C ARG A 106 2.86 24.64 7.62
N THR A 107 2.52 25.63 6.80
CA THR A 107 1.13 26.05 6.57
C THR A 107 0.40 25.15 5.56
N THR A 108 1.15 24.39 4.74
CA THR A 108 0.61 23.49 3.71
C THR A 108 0.64 22.05 4.20
N GLN A 109 -0.43 21.30 3.92
CA GLN A 109 -0.55 19.87 4.22
C GLN A 109 -0.39 19.05 2.93
N ASN A 110 0.51 18.08 2.89
CA ASN A 110 0.73 17.17 1.77
C ASN A 110 0.92 15.71 2.22
N SER A 111 0.64 15.37 3.48
CA SER A 111 0.81 14.02 4.04
C SER A 111 -0.45 13.15 3.96
N GLY A 112 -1.61 13.72 3.60
CA GLY A 112 -2.85 12.97 3.49
C GLY A 112 -2.90 12.10 2.23
N VAL A 113 -3.24 10.83 2.39
CA VAL A 113 -3.36 9.86 1.30
C VAL A 113 -4.68 9.09 1.34
N TYR A 114 -5.21 8.81 0.15
CA TYR A 114 -6.36 7.96 -0.07
C TYR A 114 -5.96 6.77 -0.95
N LEU A 115 -6.31 5.56 -0.52
CA LEU A 115 -6.14 4.32 -1.28
C LEU A 115 -7.51 3.71 -1.56
N LEU A 116 -7.83 3.45 -2.82
CA LEU A 116 -8.97 2.63 -3.20
C LEU A 116 -8.50 1.20 -3.41
N ALA A 117 -8.79 0.31 -2.46
CA ALA A 117 -8.37 -1.08 -2.53
C ALA A 117 -9.53 -2.01 -2.88
N HIS A 118 -9.25 -3.07 -3.62
CA HIS A 118 -10.17 -4.15 -3.91
C HIS A 118 -10.07 -5.19 -2.79
N THR A 119 -10.98 -5.15 -1.82
CA THR A 119 -10.91 -5.99 -0.62
C THR A 119 -12.08 -6.97 -0.51
N MET A 120 -11.82 -8.13 0.08
CA MET A 120 -12.86 -9.10 0.43
C MET A 120 -13.59 -8.65 1.70
N GLN A 121 -14.86 -8.29 1.56
CA GLN A 121 -15.72 -7.92 2.68
C GLN A 121 -16.74 -9.00 3.01
N VAL A 122 -17.00 -9.18 4.29
CA VAL A 122 -18.08 -10.03 4.78
C VAL A 122 -19.30 -9.15 4.98
N VAL A 123 -20.38 -9.41 4.22
CA VAL A 123 -21.55 -8.53 4.13
C VAL A 123 -22.30 -8.40 5.46
N SER A 124 -22.25 -9.44 6.30
CA SER A 124 -22.76 -9.33 7.68
C SER A 124 -22.19 -10.42 8.59
N ALA A 125 -22.33 -10.27 9.90
CA ALA A 125 -21.99 -11.33 10.86
C ALA A 125 -22.75 -12.65 10.59
N LYS A 126 -23.90 -12.59 9.91
CA LYS A 126 -24.74 -13.73 9.54
C LYS A 126 -24.36 -14.35 8.19
N ASP A 127 -23.98 -13.52 7.23
CA ASP A 127 -23.51 -13.96 5.91
C ASP A 127 -22.00 -13.81 5.81
N LYS A 128 -21.31 -14.94 6.02
CA LYS A 128 -19.84 -15.02 6.03
C LYS A 128 -19.22 -15.11 4.63
N ASN A 129 -20.02 -14.99 3.57
CA ASN A 129 -19.49 -15.05 2.21
C ASN A 129 -18.74 -13.74 1.90
N PRO A 130 -17.43 -13.82 1.61
CA PRO A 130 -16.67 -12.64 1.22
C PRO A 130 -17.08 -12.19 -0.18
N ILE A 131 -17.51 -10.94 -0.33
CA ILE A 131 -17.72 -10.26 -1.61
C ILE A 131 -16.52 -9.35 -1.87
N LEU A 132 -16.01 -9.35 -3.10
CA LEU A 132 -14.99 -8.40 -3.52
C LEU A 132 -15.64 -7.03 -3.72
N SER A 133 -15.18 -6.02 -2.99
CA SER A 133 -15.72 -4.65 -3.06
C SER A 133 -14.61 -3.61 -3.00
N ASN A 134 -14.88 -2.43 -3.56
CA ASN A 134 -13.97 -1.31 -3.49
C ASN A 134 -14.10 -0.64 -2.13
N MET A 135 -13.01 -0.59 -1.37
CA MET A 135 -12.96 0.04 -0.06
C MET A 135 -11.93 1.17 -0.06
N GLY A 136 -12.37 2.36 0.35
CA GLY A 136 -11.52 3.53 0.50
C GLY A 136 -10.83 3.52 1.85
N PHE A 137 -9.52 3.72 1.85
CA PHE A 137 -8.70 3.88 3.04
C PHE A 137 -8.13 5.28 3.06
N TYR A 138 -8.23 5.94 4.21
CA TYR A 138 -7.70 7.27 4.45
C TYR A 138 -6.50 7.13 5.38
N GLY A 139 -5.41 7.82 5.10
CA GLY A 139 -4.19 7.68 5.87
C GLY A 139 -3.33 8.93 5.87
N VAL A 140 -2.36 8.90 6.78
CA VAL A 140 -1.34 9.94 6.95
C VAL A 140 0.03 9.32 6.73
N ILE A 141 0.83 9.88 5.83
CA ILE A 141 2.21 9.44 5.58
C ILE A 141 3.07 9.75 6.80
N GLN A 142 3.63 8.72 7.42
CA GLN A 142 4.59 8.85 8.51
C GLN A 142 6.02 8.80 7.99
N GLU A 143 6.30 7.90 7.05
CA GLU A 143 7.64 7.72 6.46
C GLU A 143 7.54 7.46 4.95
N ILE A 144 8.56 7.91 4.23
CA ILE A 144 8.73 7.66 2.80
C ILE A 144 10.02 6.86 2.64
N TRP A 145 9.91 5.64 2.11
CA TRP A 145 11.00 4.69 1.97
C TRP A 145 11.30 4.47 0.49
N ASP A 146 12.57 4.35 0.13
CA ASP A 146 12.97 3.71 -1.13
C ASP A 146 13.47 2.29 -0.85
N LEU A 147 12.78 1.29 -1.39
CA LEU A 147 13.24 -0.09 -1.34
C LEU A 147 14.22 -0.32 -2.50
N ASP A 148 15.51 -0.44 -2.17
CA ASP A 148 16.57 -0.65 -3.15
C ASP A 148 16.77 -2.14 -3.44
N TYR A 149 16.42 -2.57 -4.65
CA TYR A 149 16.60 -3.93 -5.17
C TYR A 149 17.87 -4.06 -6.02
N GLN A 150 18.88 -3.22 -5.76
CA GLN A 150 20.16 -3.09 -6.48
C GLN A 150 20.06 -2.52 -7.89
N LYS A 151 19.17 -3.06 -8.74
CA LYS A 151 18.98 -2.57 -10.13
C LYS A 151 17.93 -1.48 -10.25
N PHE A 152 16.98 -1.45 -9.33
CA PHE A 152 15.89 -0.48 -9.32
C PHE A 152 15.47 -0.21 -7.88
N THR A 153 14.83 0.93 -7.68
CA THR A 153 14.26 1.35 -6.40
C THR A 153 12.75 1.43 -6.52
N ILE A 154 12.04 0.94 -5.52
CA ILE A 154 10.57 1.07 -5.45
C ILE A 154 10.22 1.95 -4.24
N PRO A 155 9.66 3.15 -4.49
CA PRO A 155 9.22 4.03 -3.41
C PRO A 155 7.93 3.50 -2.77
N VAL A 156 7.89 3.48 -1.45
CA VAL A 156 6.69 3.12 -0.67
C VAL A 156 6.46 4.13 0.46
N PHE A 157 5.20 4.35 0.78
CA PHE A 157 4.82 5.12 1.96
C PHE A 157 4.49 4.17 3.11
N ARG A 158 4.96 4.49 4.32
CA ARG A 158 4.44 3.94 5.57
C ARG A 158 3.40 4.91 6.11
N CYS A 159 2.17 4.45 6.21
CA CYS A 159 1.03 5.26 6.58
C CYS A 159 0.42 4.80 7.92
N ASP A 160 -0.09 5.77 8.66
CA ASP A 160 -1.10 5.51 9.68
C ASP A 160 -2.47 5.57 9.00
N TRP A 161 -3.11 4.41 8.85
CA TRP A 161 -4.44 4.30 8.24
C TRP A 161 -5.52 4.49 9.30
N ILE A 162 -6.56 5.26 8.96
CA ILE A 162 -7.73 5.48 9.81
C ILE A 162 -8.56 4.19 9.85
N ASP A 163 -8.94 3.76 11.06
CA ASP A 163 -9.83 2.64 11.31
C ASP A 163 -11.26 2.97 10.90
N SER A 164 -12.04 1.95 10.52
CA SER A 164 -13.45 2.10 10.17
C SER A 164 -14.30 2.80 11.23
N SER A 165 -13.95 2.67 12.52
CA SER A 165 -14.65 3.36 13.63
C SER A 165 -14.35 4.86 13.70
N GLY A 166 -13.33 5.33 13.00
CA GLY A 166 -12.98 6.75 12.84
C GLY A 166 -13.49 7.36 11.55
N LEU A 167 -14.46 6.75 10.87
CA LEU A 167 -15.03 7.23 9.60
C LEU A 167 -16.53 7.47 9.74
N ILE A 168 -16.98 8.66 9.33
CA ILE A 168 -18.40 9.02 9.22
C ILE A 168 -18.61 9.71 7.87
N VAL A 169 -19.77 9.48 7.25
CA VAL A 169 -20.25 10.32 6.14
C VAL A 169 -21.42 11.13 6.67
N ASP A 170 -21.35 12.45 6.56
CA ASP A 170 -22.40 13.34 7.03
C ASP A 170 -23.61 13.37 6.08
N GLU A 171 -24.66 14.09 6.49
CA GLU A 171 -25.90 14.24 5.71
C GLU A 171 -25.70 14.96 4.36
N LEU A 172 -24.60 15.70 4.21
CA LEU A 172 -24.23 16.42 2.99
C LEU A 172 -23.33 15.59 2.07
N GLY A 173 -22.92 14.40 2.52
CA GLY A 173 -22.06 13.48 1.77
C GLY A 173 -20.56 13.71 1.97
N PHE A 174 -20.14 14.57 2.90
CA PHE A 174 -18.72 14.73 3.22
C PHE A 174 -18.22 13.56 4.08
N THR A 175 -17.01 13.10 3.77
CA THR A 175 -16.33 12.14 4.63
C THR A 175 -15.60 12.87 5.75
N LEU A 176 -15.90 12.49 6.99
CA LEU A 176 -15.26 12.95 8.22
C LEU A 176 -14.38 11.83 8.77
N VAL A 177 -13.16 12.19 9.19
CA VAL A 177 -12.20 11.27 9.80
C VAL A 177 -11.79 11.72 11.21
N ASP A 178 -11.67 10.78 12.13
CA ASP A 178 -10.97 10.96 13.41
C ASP A 178 -9.54 10.45 13.26
N LEU A 179 -8.58 11.37 13.12
CA LEU A 179 -7.15 11.05 12.90
C LEU A 179 -6.50 10.34 14.10
N SER A 180 -7.16 10.28 15.26
CA SER A 180 -6.67 9.51 16.42
C SER A 180 -6.98 8.02 16.33
N LYS A 181 -7.96 7.62 15.50
CA LYS A 181 -8.42 6.23 15.35
C LYS A 181 -7.57 5.47 14.34
N ILE A 182 -6.34 5.13 14.72
CA ILE A 182 -5.42 4.40 13.83
C ILE A 182 -5.70 2.89 13.85
N GLY A 183 -5.98 2.34 12.66
CA GLY A 183 -6.19 0.92 12.38
C GLY A 183 -5.05 0.31 11.55
N HIS A 184 -5.29 -0.88 10.99
CA HIS A 184 -4.44 -1.53 9.98
C HIS A 184 -2.92 -1.58 10.29
N ARG A 185 -2.55 -1.78 11.56
CA ARG A 185 -1.15 -1.74 12.03
C ARG A 185 -0.23 -2.80 11.41
N ASN A 186 -0.80 -3.84 10.79
CA ASN A 186 -0.04 -4.88 10.11
C ASN A 186 0.11 -4.63 8.60
N ASP A 187 -0.61 -3.63 8.07
CA ASP A 187 -0.72 -3.33 6.63
C ASP A 187 -0.47 -1.82 6.39
N GLN A 188 0.68 -1.34 6.83
CA GLN A 188 1.00 0.11 6.83
C GLN A 188 1.61 0.61 5.51
N PHE A 189 2.03 -0.28 4.61
CA PHE A 189 2.76 0.10 3.41
C PHE A 189 1.85 0.24 2.19
N VAL A 190 2.19 1.17 1.31
CA VAL A 190 1.50 1.37 0.03
C VAL A 190 2.48 1.85 -1.04
N LEU A 191 2.29 1.43 -2.30
CA LEU A 191 3.07 1.99 -3.41
C LEU A 191 2.65 3.45 -3.62
N VAL A 192 3.62 4.31 -3.86
CA VAL A 192 3.34 5.73 -4.12
C VAL A 192 2.42 5.95 -5.32
N SER A 193 2.49 5.05 -6.31
CA SER A 193 1.65 5.10 -7.52
C SER A 193 0.17 4.74 -7.28
N GLN A 194 -0.18 4.14 -6.13
CA GLN A 194 -1.53 3.66 -5.84
C GLN A 194 -2.38 4.66 -5.03
N VAL A 195 -1.75 5.68 -4.45
CA VAL A 195 -2.45 6.65 -3.60
C VAL A 195 -2.83 7.92 -4.34
N LYS A 196 -3.93 8.53 -3.91
CA LYS A 196 -4.30 9.91 -4.23
C LYS A 196 -3.97 10.82 -3.06
N GLN A 197 -3.54 12.04 -3.34
CA GLN A 197 -3.36 13.05 -2.31
C GLN A 197 -4.72 13.57 -1.85
N ILE A 198 -4.88 13.69 -0.54
CA ILE A 198 -6.05 14.29 0.13
C ILE A 198 -5.58 15.25 1.22
N PHE A 199 -6.50 16.06 1.73
CA PHE A 199 -6.28 17.04 2.77
C PHE A 199 -7.30 16.84 3.88
N PHE A 200 -6.85 16.98 5.13
CA PHE A 200 -7.71 16.98 6.31
C PHE A 200 -7.92 18.41 6.79
N VAL A 201 -9.17 18.85 6.87
CA VAL A 201 -9.53 20.18 7.39
C VAL A 201 -10.35 19.99 8.66
N ASP A 202 -9.92 20.57 9.77
CA ASP A 202 -10.62 20.46 11.04
C ASP A 202 -12.08 20.90 10.91
N ASP A 203 -13.00 20.06 11.41
CA ASP A 203 -14.42 20.38 11.45
C ASP A 203 -14.69 21.32 12.66
N PRO A 204 -15.10 22.58 12.42
CA PRO A 204 -15.39 23.51 13.51
C PRO A 204 -16.61 23.10 14.35
N MET A 205 -17.51 22.29 13.80
CA MET A 205 -18.71 21.79 14.49
C MET A 205 -18.41 20.54 15.33
N HIS A 206 -17.44 19.71 14.92
CA HIS A 206 -17.10 18.45 15.57
C HIS A 206 -15.61 18.39 15.90
N ARG A 207 -15.24 18.90 17.09
CA ARG A 207 -13.85 18.82 17.58
C ARG A 207 -13.33 17.38 17.55
N GLY A 208 -12.14 17.19 16.99
CA GLY A 208 -11.49 15.89 16.84
C GLY A 208 -11.79 15.19 15.51
N TRP A 209 -12.69 15.75 14.70
CA TRP A 209 -12.96 15.28 13.34
C TRP A 209 -12.38 16.24 12.31
N SER A 210 -11.97 15.70 11.17
CA SER A 210 -11.53 16.46 10.01
C SER A 210 -12.33 16.05 8.78
N VAL A 211 -12.77 17.03 8.00
CA VAL A 211 -13.35 16.82 6.66
C VAL A 211 -12.23 16.41 5.70
N VAL A 212 -12.47 15.37 4.91
CA VAL A 212 -11.57 14.96 3.84
C VAL A 212 -11.85 15.73 2.56
N LEU A 213 -10.84 16.41 2.05
CA LEU A 213 -10.88 17.07 0.75
C LEU A 213 -9.97 16.34 -0.24
N SER A 214 -10.49 16.08 -1.43
CA SER A 214 -9.71 15.59 -2.56
C SER A 214 -9.53 16.72 -3.57
N MET A 215 -8.34 16.83 -4.16
CA MET A 215 -8.16 17.73 -5.28
C MET A 215 -8.82 17.11 -6.52
N PRO A 216 -9.59 17.88 -7.30
CA PRO A 216 -10.01 17.41 -8.62
C PRO A 216 -8.76 17.05 -9.43
N ASN A 217 -8.82 15.98 -10.22
CA ASN A 217 -7.71 15.54 -11.06
C ASN A 217 -7.21 16.73 -11.89
N ARG A 218 -6.08 17.32 -11.48
CA ARG A 218 -5.36 18.27 -12.32
C ARG A 218 -4.68 17.42 -13.38
N GLU A 219 -5.33 17.26 -14.53
CA GLU A 219 -4.59 17.00 -15.76
C GLU A 219 -3.69 18.23 -15.94
N TYR A 220 -2.42 18.10 -15.52
CA TYR A 220 -1.38 19.03 -15.91
C TYR A 220 -1.18 18.81 -17.41
N ASN A 221 -2.03 19.44 -18.22
CA ASN A 221 -1.66 19.76 -19.57
C ASN A 221 -0.52 20.77 -19.44
N ASP A 222 0.68 20.35 -19.82
CA ASP A 222 1.84 21.19 -19.96
C ASP A 222 1.49 22.36 -20.88
N VAL A 223 1.05 23.48 -20.29
CA VAL A 223 1.28 24.78 -20.90
C VAL A 223 2.72 25.09 -20.56
N ILE A 224 3.63 24.57 -21.39
CA ILE A 224 4.92 25.23 -21.61
C ILE A 224 4.55 26.60 -22.17
N GLY A 225 4.35 27.55 -21.28
CA GLY A 225 4.39 28.96 -21.61
C GLY A 225 5.83 29.26 -21.92
N ASP A 226 6.16 29.31 -23.20
CA ASP A 226 7.27 30.11 -23.69
C ASP A 226 7.13 31.52 -23.10
N GLU A 227 7.91 31.83 -22.07
CA GLU A 227 8.32 33.20 -21.83
C GLU A 227 9.84 33.26 -21.81
N VAL A 228 10.32 33.59 -23.01
CA VAL A 228 11.58 34.26 -23.29
C VAL A 228 11.71 35.49 -22.38
N LEU A 229 12.74 35.51 -21.52
CA LEU A 229 13.85 36.47 -21.53
C LEU A 229 14.89 36.09 -20.45
#